data_AF-A0A4Y1RWG0-F1
#
_entry.id   AF-A0A4Y1RWG0-F1
#
_cell.length_a   1.000
_cell.length_b   1.000
_cell.length_c   1.000
_cell.angle_alpha   90.00
_cell.angle_beta   90.00
_cell.angle_gamma   90.00
#
_symmetry.space_group_name_H-M   'P 1'
#
loop_
_entity.id
_entity.type
_entity.pdbx_description
1 polymer ?
#
loop_
_entity_poly.entity_id
_entity_poly.type
_entity_poly.pdbx_seq_one_letter_code
_entity_poly.pdbx_strand_id
1 'polypeptide(L)'
;MNEKKPPHPNRPIGRERDMARAEKTSDQLCAAYPVRGGDGPSSYAVNSVYQRGAVAAAKEFISKAIEEKLGTEILLSSKTFRIADLGCAVGPNSFFSAENIIEAVQLKYKSQGLNSQTLEFQVFFNDITANDFNKLFRSLPSNRQFYAAGVPGSFYGRLFPNASINLFHSAFAIPWMSQVPKAVMDRNGPAWNKGRIFYSDASDEVVSAYEAQNAEDMERFLHARAQEIVSGGLMVFFIPGRPDGTPHSHTLPNVIYQILGSCLMDLARKGVVDEEKVDSFNIANYLMSSKELENAVERNGRFSIERRENLDHFFAHDTVYKSPQLLASQIRASLEGLFKQQFGDEILDELFELYGKKLEEQQSMVESGKAVVFLLFLDA
;
A
#
# COMPACT_ATOMS: atom_id res chain seq x y z
N MET A 1 -33.95 61.55 29.54
CA MET A 1 -33.72 60.38 28.68
C MET A 1 -32.29 60.41 28.18
N ASN A 2 -31.42 59.58 28.74
CA ASN A 2 -30.15 59.17 28.15
C ASN A 2 -29.59 58.02 28.99
N GLU A 3 -29.85 56.78 28.58
CA GLU A 3 -29.22 55.59 29.14
C GLU A 3 -28.10 55.12 28.19
N LYS A 4 -26.89 54.97 28.77
CA LYS A 4 -25.70 54.44 28.10
C LYS A 4 -25.81 52.91 27.99
N LYS A 5 -25.60 52.37 26.78
CA LYS A 5 -25.39 50.93 26.55
C LYS A 5 -23.99 50.48 27.04
N PRO A 6 -23.83 49.22 27.52
CA PRO A 6 -22.53 48.68 27.90
C PRO A 6 -21.76 48.13 26.68
N PRO A 7 -20.43 47.93 26.77
CA PRO A 7 -19.63 47.42 25.67
C PRO A 7 -19.76 45.89 25.51
N HIS A 8 -19.73 45.42 24.26
CA HIS A 8 -19.71 44.01 23.89
C HIS A 8 -18.41 43.31 24.36
N PRO A 9 -18.47 42.03 24.77
CA PRO A 9 -17.26 41.27 25.09
C PRO A 9 -16.52 40.86 23.81
N ASN A 10 -15.19 41.04 23.83
CA ASN A 10 -14.28 40.59 22.78
C ASN A 10 -14.44 39.08 22.52
N ARG A 11 -14.75 38.69 21.27
CA ARG A 11 -14.63 37.31 20.80
C ARG A 11 -13.15 36.91 20.74
N PRO A 12 -12.75 35.71 21.22
CA PRO A 12 -11.38 35.26 21.16
C PRO A 12 -11.07 34.71 19.76
N ILE A 13 -10.71 35.61 18.83
CA ILE A 13 -10.32 35.28 17.44
C ILE A 13 -9.05 34.41 17.39
N GLY A 14 -8.26 34.35 18.47
CA GLY A 14 -7.05 33.52 18.56
C GLY A 14 -7.34 32.01 18.62
N ARG A 15 -8.29 31.59 19.46
CA ARG A 15 -8.60 30.16 19.64
C ARG A 15 -9.20 29.51 18.39
N GLU A 16 -10.02 30.22 17.64
CA GLU A 16 -10.59 29.71 16.37
C GLU A 16 -9.52 29.57 15.29
N ARG A 17 -8.51 30.45 15.25
CA ARG A 17 -7.38 30.30 14.30
C ARG A 17 -6.44 29.18 14.70
N ASP A 18 -6.20 28.99 15.99
CA ASP A 18 -5.37 27.90 16.50
C ASP A 18 -6.06 26.54 16.32
N MET A 19 -7.38 26.47 16.54
CA MET A 19 -8.18 25.27 16.23
C MET A 19 -8.25 25.01 14.72
N ALA A 20 -8.48 26.02 13.87
CA ALA A 20 -8.48 25.83 12.42
C ALA A 20 -7.09 25.48 11.86
N ARG A 21 -6.01 25.93 12.52
CA ARG A 21 -4.64 25.54 12.18
C ARG A 21 -4.35 24.11 12.63
N ALA A 22 -4.81 23.71 13.82
CA ALA A 22 -4.74 22.35 14.34
C ALA A 22 -5.59 21.35 13.52
N GLU A 23 -6.79 21.74 13.10
CA GLU A 23 -7.64 20.97 12.18
C GLU A 23 -6.99 20.83 10.80
N LYS A 24 -6.38 21.90 10.26
CA LYS A 24 -5.58 21.80 9.01
C LYS A 24 -4.33 20.94 9.14
N THR A 25 -3.70 20.87 10.32
CA THR A 25 -2.54 19.98 10.55
C THR A 25 -2.99 18.54 10.74
N SER A 26 -4.12 18.32 11.42
CA SER A 26 -4.81 17.03 11.56
C SER A 26 -5.21 16.43 10.21
N ASP A 27 -5.82 17.23 9.32
CA ASP A 27 -6.22 16.77 7.99
C ASP A 27 -5.02 16.45 7.07
N GLN A 28 -3.87 17.08 7.29
CA GLN A 28 -2.62 16.79 6.55
C GLN A 28 -1.86 15.56 7.06
N LEU A 29 -2.12 15.13 8.29
CA LEU A 29 -1.55 13.91 8.90
C LEU A 29 -2.29 12.63 8.48
N CYS A 30 -3.44 12.75 7.80
CA CYS A 30 -4.32 11.63 7.44
C CYS A 30 -4.17 11.10 6.00
N ALA A 31 -3.27 11.63 5.17
CA ALA A 31 -3.15 11.21 3.77
C ALA A 31 -2.13 10.07 3.58
N ALA A 32 -2.45 9.09 2.73
CA ALA A 32 -1.47 8.16 2.19
C ALA A 32 -0.42 8.93 1.36
N TYR A 33 0.86 8.61 1.52
CA TYR A 33 1.97 9.25 0.80
C TYR A 33 2.49 8.35 -0.31
N PRO A 34 2.85 8.92 -1.48
CA PRO A 34 3.36 8.13 -2.57
C PRO A 34 4.80 7.74 -2.27
N VAL A 35 5.25 6.66 -2.91
CA VAL A 35 6.67 6.28 -2.90
C VAL A 35 7.54 7.38 -3.52
N ARG A 36 8.85 7.33 -3.28
CA ARG A 36 9.79 8.31 -3.84
C ARG A 36 9.83 8.24 -5.37
N GLY A 37 9.35 9.29 -6.02
CA GLY A 37 9.37 9.47 -7.47
C GLY A 37 10.77 9.78 -8.05
N GLY A 38 10.80 10.08 -9.35
CA GLY A 38 12.02 10.36 -10.10
C GLY A 38 12.89 9.14 -10.45
N ASP A 39 14.13 9.42 -10.88
CA ASP A 39 15.12 8.45 -11.39
C ASP A 39 16.40 8.37 -10.53
N GLY A 40 16.43 9.09 -9.39
CA GLY A 40 17.61 9.14 -8.54
C GLY A 40 17.94 7.77 -7.90
N PRO A 41 19.16 7.60 -7.36
CA PRO A 41 19.61 6.35 -6.71
C PRO A 41 18.72 5.87 -5.56
N SER A 42 17.96 6.78 -4.96
CA SER A 42 17.04 6.53 -3.85
C SER A 42 15.57 6.49 -4.27
N SER A 43 15.27 6.63 -5.56
CA SER A 43 13.91 6.51 -6.10
C SER A 43 13.36 5.09 -5.90
N TYR A 44 12.04 4.96 -5.87
CA TYR A 44 11.38 3.66 -5.77
C TYR A 44 11.62 2.79 -7.01
N ALA A 45 11.78 3.40 -8.19
CA ALA A 45 12.01 2.66 -9.43
C ALA A 45 13.29 1.80 -9.40
N VAL A 46 14.32 2.24 -8.66
CA VAL A 46 15.60 1.52 -8.52
C VAL A 46 15.72 0.73 -7.22
N ASN A 47 14.86 0.98 -6.23
CA ASN A 47 14.86 0.30 -4.92
C ASN A 47 13.66 -0.64 -4.69
N SER A 48 12.97 -1.06 -5.75
CA SER A 48 11.78 -1.94 -5.70
C SER A 48 12.05 -3.35 -6.23
N VAL A 49 13.29 -3.84 -6.10
CA VAL A 49 13.73 -5.15 -6.61
C VAL A 49 13.01 -6.30 -5.90
N TYR A 50 12.74 -6.17 -4.61
CA TYR A 50 11.97 -7.15 -3.84
C TYR A 50 10.57 -7.37 -4.44
N GLN A 51 9.81 -6.29 -4.61
CA GLN A 51 8.46 -6.35 -5.20
C GLN A 51 8.50 -6.91 -6.63
N ARG A 52 9.54 -6.57 -7.40
CA ARG A 52 9.75 -7.12 -8.75
C ARG A 52 9.97 -8.63 -8.73
N GLY A 53 10.79 -9.12 -7.80
CA GLY A 53 11.06 -10.54 -7.63
C GLY A 53 9.80 -11.34 -7.29
N ALA A 54 8.92 -10.81 -6.44
CA ALA A 54 7.65 -11.44 -6.12
C ALA A 54 6.74 -11.56 -7.35
N VAL A 55 6.59 -10.48 -8.14
CA VAL A 55 5.81 -10.48 -9.38
C VAL A 55 6.39 -11.48 -10.39
N ALA A 56 7.71 -11.57 -10.52
CA ALA A 56 8.37 -12.51 -11.40
C ALA A 56 8.14 -13.97 -10.97
N ALA A 57 8.27 -14.27 -9.67
CA ALA A 57 8.06 -15.60 -9.11
C ALA A 57 6.61 -16.09 -9.27
N ALA A 58 5.64 -15.18 -9.35
CA ALA A 58 4.23 -15.51 -9.48
C ALA A 58 3.72 -15.65 -10.92
N LYS A 59 4.58 -15.44 -11.93
CA LYS A 59 4.17 -15.40 -13.34
C LYS A 59 3.39 -16.64 -13.77
N GLU A 60 3.87 -17.83 -13.42
CA GLU A 60 3.21 -19.09 -13.78
C GLU A 60 1.87 -19.27 -13.06
N PHE A 61 1.78 -18.87 -11.78
CA PHE A 61 0.53 -18.92 -11.02
C PHE A 61 -0.53 -17.98 -11.60
N ILE A 62 -0.14 -16.76 -12.00
CA ILE A 62 -1.02 -15.81 -12.70
C ILE A 62 -1.53 -16.42 -14.00
N SER A 63 -0.63 -16.97 -14.83
CA SER A 63 -0.99 -17.57 -16.11
C SER A 63 -2.02 -18.68 -15.94
N LYS A 64 -1.76 -19.60 -15.00
CA LYS A 64 -2.63 -20.74 -14.72
C LYS A 64 -3.99 -20.29 -14.18
N ALA A 65 -4.02 -19.33 -13.26
CA ALA A 65 -5.27 -18.83 -12.71
C ALA A 65 -6.13 -18.11 -13.75
N ILE A 66 -5.52 -17.30 -14.63
CA ILE A 66 -6.25 -16.69 -15.76
C ILE A 66 -6.81 -17.77 -16.68
N GLU A 67 -5.99 -18.75 -17.06
CA GLU A 67 -6.41 -19.88 -17.90
C GLU A 67 -7.61 -20.64 -17.31
N GLU A 68 -7.61 -20.92 -16.01
CA GLU A 68 -8.64 -21.73 -15.36
C GLU A 68 -9.89 -20.93 -14.96
N LYS A 69 -9.73 -19.67 -14.51
CA LYS A 69 -10.78 -18.95 -13.77
C LYS A 69 -11.37 -17.74 -14.51
N LEU A 70 -10.63 -17.10 -15.41
CA LEU A 70 -11.16 -15.96 -16.15
C LEU A 70 -12.33 -16.42 -17.06
N GLY A 71 -13.49 -15.76 -16.96
CA GLY A 71 -14.66 -16.11 -17.77
C GLY A 71 -14.37 -15.99 -19.28
N THR A 72 -14.64 -17.05 -20.05
CA THR A 72 -14.43 -17.05 -21.52
C THR A 72 -15.39 -16.09 -22.22
N GLU A 73 -16.61 -15.95 -21.73
CA GLU A 73 -17.64 -15.00 -22.20
C GLU A 73 -17.12 -13.56 -22.26
N ILE A 74 -16.30 -13.15 -21.29
CA ILE A 74 -15.73 -11.80 -21.23
C ILE A 74 -14.85 -11.52 -22.44
N LEU A 75 -14.04 -12.50 -22.82
CA LEU A 75 -13.13 -12.41 -23.96
C LEU A 75 -13.88 -12.29 -25.29
N LEU A 76 -15.13 -12.77 -25.35
CA LEU A 76 -15.99 -12.70 -26.53
C LEU A 76 -16.87 -11.45 -26.54
N SER A 77 -17.21 -10.92 -25.37
CA SER A 77 -18.14 -9.80 -25.19
C SER A 77 -17.61 -8.45 -25.68
N SER A 78 -16.28 -8.26 -25.70
CA SER A 78 -15.66 -7.01 -26.09
C SER A 78 -14.34 -7.23 -26.80
N LYS A 79 -14.01 -6.33 -27.74
CA LYS A 79 -12.69 -6.30 -28.38
C LYS A 79 -11.61 -5.69 -27.50
N THR A 80 -11.98 -5.03 -26.40
CA THR A 80 -11.03 -4.38 -25.49
C THR A 80 -11.06 -5.07 -24.14
N PHE A 81 -9.92 -5.61 -23.73
CA PHE A 81 -9.70 -6.15 -22.39
C PHE A 81 -9.08 -5.08 -21.49
N ARG A 82 -9.78 -4.71 -20.42
CA ARG A 82 -9.41 -3.64 -19.49
C ARG A 82 -8.83 -4.20 -18.21
N ILE A 83 -7.59 -3.80 -17.94
CA ILE A 83 -6.83 -4.16 -16.74
C ILE A 83 -6.66 -2.88 -15.91
N ALA A 84 -6.85 -2.97 -14.60
CA ALA A 84 -6.51 -1.87 -13.69
C ALA A 84 -5.50 -2.35 -12.65
N ASP A 85 -4.33 -1.70 -12.63
CA ASP A 85 -3.31 -1.90 -11.60
C ASP A 85 -3.47 -0.86 -10.49
N LEU A 86 -3.87 -1.31 -9.29
CA LEU A 86 -4.19 -0.48 -8.13
C LEU A 86 -2.97 -0.36 -7.22
N GLY A 87 -2.44 0.86 -7.10
CA GLY A 87 -1.16 1.13 -6.43
C GLY A 87 0.04 0.88 -7.35
N CYS A 88 0.01 1.46 -8.56
CA CYS A 88 1.01 1.25 -9.60
C CYS A 88 2.38 1.88 -9.31
N ALA A 89 2.45 2.79 -8.33
CA ALA A 89 3.60 3.62 -8.02
C ALA A 89 4.13 4.33 -9.29
N VAL A 90 5.45 4.37 -9.46
CA VAL A 90 6.14 5.13 -10.51
C VAL A 90 6.79 4.25 -11.59
N GLY A 91 6.46 2.95 -11.61
CA GLY A 91 7.11 1.93 -12.43
C GLY A 91 8.53 1.56 -11.93
N PRO A 92 9.20 0.58 -12.57
CA PRO A 92 8.75 -0.19 -13.74
C PRO A 92 7.93 -1.44 -13.38
N ASN A 93 7.81 -1.80 -12.10
CA ASN A 93 7.19 -3.06 -11.68
C ASN A 93 5.76 -3.24 -12.20
N SER A 94 4.97 -2.17 -12.19
CA SER A 94 3.61 -2.13 -12.75
C SER A 94 3.54 -2.54 -14.23
N PHE A 95 4.55 -2.19 -15.04
CA PHE A 95 4.59 -2.57 -16.45
C PHE A 95 4.83 -4.07 -16.62
N PHE A 96 5.72 -4.65 -15.82
CA PHE A 96 5.95 -6.11 -15.81
C PHE A 96 4.70 -6.88 -15.39
N SER A 97 3.96 -6.38 -14.38
CA SER A 97 2.67 -6.96 -13.99
C SER A 97 1.66 -6.93 -15.14
N ALA A 98 1.50 -5.77 -15.81
CA ALA A 98 0.60 -5.64 -16.94
C ALA A 98 0.97 -6.58 -18.09
N GLU A 99 2.25 -6.66 -18.46
CA GLU A 99 2.74 -7.55 -19.51
C GLU A 99 2.48 -9.03 -19.19
N ASN A 100 2.78 -9.47 -17.97
CA ASN A 100 2.51 -10.85 -17.55
C ASN A 100 1.02 -11.21 -17.64
N ILE A 101 0.13 -10.30 -17.24
CA ILE A 101 -1.32 -10.49 -17.34
C ILE A 101 -1.75 -10.54 -18.81
N ILE A 102 -1.26 -9.61 -19.64
CA ILE A 102 -1.59 -9.55 -21.08
C ILE A 102 -1.16 -10.85 -21.77
N GLU A 103 0.06 -11.33 -21.52
CA GLU A 103 0.55 -12.59 -22.06
C GLU A 103 -0.37 -13.77 -21.68
N ALA A 104 -0.75 -13.88 -20.40
CA ALA A 104 -1.64 -14.91 -19.91
C ALA A 104 -3.04 -14.86 -20.56
N VAL A 105 -3.62 -13.66 -20.69
CA VAL A 105 -4.92 -13.46 -21.34
C VAL A 105 -4.84 -13.81 -22.83
N GLN A 106 -3.76 -13.42 -23.51
CA GLN A 106 -3.54 -13.75 -24.92
C GLN A 106 -3.39 -15.26 -25.15
N LEU A 107 -2.70 -15.97 -24.24
CA LEU A 107 -2.58 -17.42 -24.30
C LEU A 107 -3.94 -18.10 -24.17
N LYS A 108 -4.75 -17.69 -23.18
CA LYS A 108 -6.12 -18.17 -23.03
C LYS A 108 -6.99 -17.84 -24.25
N TYR A 109 -6.89 -16.62 -24.78
CA TYR A 109 -7.64 -16.21 -25.96
C TYR A 109 -7.33 -17.10 -27.18
N LYS A 110 -6.05 -17.41 -27.41
CA LYS A 110 -5.61 -18.32 -28.47
C LYS A 110 -6.08 -19.75 -28.25
N SER A 111 -6.09 -20.25 -27.01
CA SER A 111 -6.55 -21.62 -26.71
C SER A 111 -8.04 -21.82 -26.98
N GLN A 112 -8.84 -20.75 -27.02
CA GLN A 112 -10.23 -20.77 -27.47
C GLN A 112 -10.39 -20.82 -29.01
N GLY A 113 -9.30 -20.94 -29.77
CA GLY A 113 -9.33 -20.94 -31.24
C GLY A 113 -9.59 -19.57 -31.86
N LEU A 114 -9.46 -18.49 -31.09
CA LEU A 114 -9.69 -17.12 -31.54
C LEU A 114 -8.40 -16.53 -32.14
N ASN A 115 -8.51 -15.85 -33.27
CA ASN A 115 -7.35 -15.22 -33.92
C ASN A 115 -6.87 -14.01 -33.09
N SER A 116 -5.61 -14.03 -32.63
CA SER A 116 -5.05 -13.04 -31.69
C SER A 116 -4.98 -11.61 -32.20
N GLN A 117 -5.21 -11.36 -33.50
CA GLN A 117 -5.18 -10.02 -34.09
C GLN A 117 -6.40 -9.13 -33.73
N THR A 118 -7.22 -9.52 -32.75
CA THR A 118 -8.51 -8.86 -32.47
C THR A 118 -8.70 -8.32 -31.06
N LEU A 119 -7.86 -8.69 -30.08
CA LEU A 119 -8.01 -8.25 -28.70
C LEU A 119 -7.07 -7.07 -28.41
N GLU A 120 -7.65 -5.90 -28.19
CA GLU A 120 -6.95 -4.72 -27.72
C GLU A 120 -6.86 -4.72 -26.20
N PHE A 121 -5.75 -4.25 -25.64
CA PHE A 121 -5.58 -4.13 -24.20
C PHE A 121 -5.56 -2.67 -23.79
N GLN A 122 -6.30 -2.35 -22.73
CA GLN A 122 -6.25 -1.05 -22.08
C GLN A 122 -5.87 -1.25 -20.62
N VAL A 123 -4.76 -0.66 -20.21
CA VAL A 123 -4.24 -0.73 -18.84
C VAL A 123 -4.42 0.62 -18.17
N PHE A 124 -5.14 0.61 -17.06
CA PHE A 124 -5.31 1.73 -16.16
C PHE A 124 -4.32 1.61 -15.01
N PHE A 125 -3.45 2.59 -14.87
CA PHE A 125 -2.50 2.70 -13.79
C PHE A 125 -3.09 3.61 -12.71
N ASN A 126 -3.57 3.02 -11.62
CA ASN A 126 -4.13 3.76 -10.50
C ASN A 126 -3.10 3.92 -9.39
N ASP A 127 -3.05 5.13 -8.85
CA ASP A 127 -2.37 5.43 -7.60
C ASP A 127 -3.01 6.67 -6.97
N ILE A 128 -2.59 7.04 -5.77
CA ILE A 128 -3.06 8.26 -5.11
C ILE A 128 -2.71 9.51 -5.94
N THR A 129 -3.45 10.60 -5.74
CA THR A 129 -3.29 11.83 -6.54
C THR A 129 -1.90 12.46 -6.45
N ALA A 130 -1.18 12.22 -5.35
CA ALA A 130 0.15 12.76 -5.11
C ALA A 130 1.27 11.97 -5.83
N ASN A 131 0.96 10.79 -6.39
CA ASN A 131 1.94 9.95 -7.07
C ASN A 131 2.59 10.67 -8.28
N ASP A 132 3.83 10.33 -8.57
CA ASP A 132 4.58 10.88 -9.71
C ASP A 132 4.19 10.19 -11.02
N PHE A 133 2.97 10.48 -11.49
CA PHE A 133 2.47 10.00 -12.79
C PHE A 133 3.32 10.51 -13.97
N ASN A 134 3.99 11.65 -13.82
CA ASN A 134 4.90 12.15 -14.86
C ASN A 134 6.06 11.17 -15.07
N LYS A 135 6.66 10.68 -13.98
CA LYS A 135 7.68 9.64 -14.05
C LYS A 135 7.14 8.35 -14.65
N LEU A 136 5.97 7.90 -14.19
CA LEU A 136 5.32 6.70 -14.73
C LEU A 136 5.15 6.81 -16.25
N PHE A 137 4.56 7.90 -16.75
CA PHE A 137 4.29 8.08 -18.19
C PHE A 137 5.55 8.22 -19.04
N ARG A 138 6.59 8.90 -18.54
CA ARG A 138 7.89 8.96 -19.23
C ARG A 138 8.57 7.60 -19.35
N SER A 139 8.24 6.68 -18.45
CA SER A 139 8.87 5.35 -18.36
C SER A 139 8.08 4.25 -19.07
N LEU A 140 6.93 4.57 -19.67
CA LEU A 140 6.12 3.59 -20.39
C LEU A 140 6.92 2.95 -21.53
N PRO A 141 6.89 1.61 -21.69
CA PRO A 141 7.58 0.96 -22.80
C PRO A 141 7.06 1.46 -24.15
N SER A 142 7.97 1.77 -25.07
CA SER A 142 7.63 2.28 -26.41
C SER A 142 7.01 1.21 -27.30
N ASN A 143 7.38 -0.06 -27.09
CA ASN A 143 6.92 -1.24 -27.81
C ASN A 143 5.73 -1.97 -27.13
N ARG A 144 5.10 -1.34 -26.14
CA ARG A 144 3.98 -1.93 -25.40
C ARG A 144 2.82 -2.31 -26.32
N GLN A 145 2.14 -3.39 -25.99
CA GLN A 145 0.98 -3.91 -26.73
C GLN A 145 -0.36 -3.51 -26.09
N PHE A 146 -0.37 -2.37 -25.38
CA PHE A 146 -1.55 -1.88 -24.68
C PHE A 146 -1.65 -0.35 -24.70
N TYR A 147 -2.88 0.15 -24.67
CA TYR A 147 -3.19 1.55 -24.40
C TYR A 147 -3.08 1.80 -22.89
N ALA A 148 -2.49 2.93 -22.51
CA ALA A 148 -2.23 3.27 -21.11
C ALA A 148 -3.04 4.50 -20.70
N ALA A 149 -3.59 4.49 -19.49
CA ALA A 149 -4.20 5.66 -18.85
C ALA A 149 -3.83 5.70 -17.36
N GLY A 150 -3.61 6.89 -16.81
CA GLY A 150 -3.48 7.07 -15.36
C GLY A 150 -4.81 7.40 -14.72
N VAL A 151 -5.06 6.86 -13.53
CA VAL A 151 -6.29 7.07 -12.76
C VAL A 151 -5.92 7.53 -11.35
N PRO A 152 -5.84 8.85 -11.09
CA PRO A 152 -5.46 9.36 -9.79
C PRO A 152 -6.63 9.25 -8.80
N GLY A 153 -6.40 8.62 -7.64
CA GLY A 153 -7.41 8.48 -6.59
C GLY A 153 -7.15 7.30 -5.67
N SER A 154 -7.70 7.35 -4.46
CA SER A 154 -7.64 6.22 -3.52
C SER A 154 -8.46 5.04 -4.04
N PHE A 155 -7.85 3.85 -4.08
CA PHE A 155 -8.57 2.62 -4.41
C PHE A 155 -9.53 2.17 -3.29
N TYR A 156 -9.57 2.82 -2.13
CA TYR A 156 -10.63 2.56 -1.16
C TYR A 156 -11.98 3.15 -1.59
N GLY A 157 -12.00 4.01 -2.61
CA GLY A 157 -13.22 4.54 -3.23
C GLY A 157 -13.48 4.00 -4.64
N ARG A 158 -14.53 4.55 -5.27
CA ARG A 158 -14.84 4.33 -6.68
C ARG A 158 -13.82 5.07 -7.57
N LEU A 159 -13.30 4.37 -8.57
CA LEU A 159 -12.33 4.84 -9.56
C LEU A 159 -12.87 4.71 -10.99
N PHE A 160 -13.75 3.74 -11.24
CA PHE A 160 -14.20 3.36 -12.58
C PHE A 160 -15.73 3.34 -12.68
N PRO A 161 -16.32 3.47 -13.88
CA PRO A 161 -17.74 3.20 -14.11
C PRO A 161 -18.13 1.75 -13.76
N ASN A 162 -19.43 1.51 -13.56
CA ASN A 162 -19.91 0.18 -13.23
C ASN A 162 -19.56 -0.83 -14.34
N ALA A 163 -19.19 -2.06 -13.96
CA ALA A 163 -18.91 -3.17 -14.87
C ALA A 163 -18.03 -2.77 -16.08
N SER A 164 -16.94 -2.07 -15.81
CA SER A 164 -16.03 -1.54 -16.84
C SER A 164 -14.63 -2.16 -16.80
N ILE A 165 -14.25 -2.86 -15.72
CA ILE A 165 -12.93 -3.48 -15.59
C ILE A 165 -13.04 -4.99 -15.70
N ASN A 166 -12.19 -5.61 -16.52
CA ASN A 166 -12.16 -7.05 -16.71
C ASN A 166 -11.27 -7.75 -15.69
N LEU A 167 -10.14 -7.12 -15.35
CA LEU A 167 -9.21 -7.65 -14.37
C LEU A 167 -8.62 -6.54 -13.50
N PHE A 168 -8.72 -6.71 -12.18
CA PHE A 168 -7.98 -5.89 -11.22
C PHE A 168 -6.68 -6.59 -10.81
N HIS A 169 -5.60 -5.84 -10.73
CA HIS A 169 -4.34 -6.25 -10.16
C HIS A 169 -3.97 -5.29 -9.04
N SER A 170 -3.33 -5.79 -7.98
CA SER A 170 -2.66 -4.94 -7.00
C SER A 170 -1.49 -5.71 -6.41
N ALA A 171 -0.33 -5.05 -6.27
CA ALA A 171 0.83 -5.66 -5.64
C ALA A 171 1.44 -4.75 -4.58
N PHE A 172 1.54 -5.25 -3.35
CA PHE A 172 2.14 -4.56 -2.19
C PHE A 172 1.46 -3.25 -1.75
N ALA A 173 0.30 -2.91 -2.34
CA ALA A 173 -0.41 -1.67 -2.05
C ALA A 173 -1.52 -1.82 -0.99
N ILE A 174 -2.25 -2.94 -1.01
CA ILE A 174 -3.38 -3.22 -0.08
C ILE A 174 -3.03 -3.05 1.42
N PRO A 175 -1.84 -3.41 1.92
CA PRO A 175 -1.51 -3.19 3.34
C PRO A 175 -1.49 -1.72 3.77
N TRP A 176 -1.39 -0.77 2.83
CA TRP A 176 -1.43 0.65 3.14
C TRP A 176 -2.86 1.10 3.38
N MET A 177 -3.18 1.41 4.63
CA MET A 177 -4.52 1.84 5.04
C MET A 177 -4.86 3.21 4.46
N SER A 178 -6.16 3.53 4.41
CA SER A 178 -6.67 4.80 3.93
C SER A 178 -6.21 5.99 4.78
N GLN A 179 -5.96 5.74 6.07
CA GLN A 179 -5.52 6.72 7.06
C GLN A 179 -4.89 6.03 8.28
N VAL A 180 -4.18 6.80 9.10
CA VAL A 180 -3.81 6.39 10.46
C VAL A 180 -5.07 6.25 11.32
N PRO A 181 -5.22 5.19 12.15
CA PRO A 181 -6.36 5.07 13.05
C PRO A 181 -6.44 6.27 13.99
N LYS A 182 -7.57 6.98 14.01
CA LYS A 182 -7.73 8.20 14.83
C LYS A 182 -7.48 7.96 16.32
N ALA A 183 -7.85 6.77 16.81
CA ALA A 183 -7.65 6.38 18.20
C ALA A 183 -6.17 6.36 18.63
N VAL A 184 -5.24 6.08 17.71
CA VAL A 184 -3.80 6.05 18.04
C VAL A 184 -3.14 7.41 18.12
N MET A 185 -3.86 8.44 17.68
CA MET A 185 -3.44 9.84 17.74
C MET A 185 -4.10 10.61 18.90
N ASP A 186 -5.05 9.99 19.62
CA ASP A 186 -5.73 10.65 20.75
C ASP A 186 -4.83 10.66 21.98
N ARG A 187 -4.36 11.86 22.33
CA ARG A 187 -3.45 12.08 23.45
C ARG A 187 -4.01 11.69 24.83
N ASN A 188 -5.32 11.49 24.95
CA ASN A 188 -5.94 11.10 26.22
C ASN A 188 -6.56 9.70 26.13
N GLY A 189 -6.43 9.04 24.98
CA GLY A 189 -7.05 7.76 24.70
C GLY A 189 -6.18 6.58 25.15
N PRO A 190 -6.81 5.42 25.45
CA PRO A 190 -6.09 4.21 25.83
C PRO A 190 -5.24 3.62 24.68
N ALA A 191 -5.53 4.02 23.44
CA ALA A 191 -4.80 3.60 22.25
C ALA A 191 -3.70 4.57 21.83
N TRP A 192 -3.32 5.58 22.63
CA TRP A 192 -2.20 6.46 22.24
C TRP A 192 -0.91 5.65 22.09
N ASN A 193 -0.42 5.54 20.86
CA ASN A 193 0.85 4.90 20.51
C ASN A 193 2.10 5.74 20.85
N LYS A 194 2.24 6.18 22.09
CA LYS A 194 3.36 7.04 22.53
C LYS A 194 4.73 6.33 22.35
N GLY A 195 5.74 7.09 21.91
CA GLY A 195 7.13 6.66 21.76
C GLY A 195 7.36 5.64 20.64
N ARG A 196 6.38 5.50 19.74
CA ARG A 196 6.36 4.49 18.68
C ARG A 196 5.77 5.09 17.41
N ILE A 197 6.08 4.45 16.29
CA ILE A 197 5.57 4.83 14.98
C ILE A 197 4.72 3.73 14.33
N PHE A 198 4.60 2.59 15.00
CA PHE A 198 3.91 1.41 14.51
C PHE A 198 3.41 0.54 15.68
N TYR A 199 2.61 -0.48 15.39
CA TYR A 199 1.86 -1.24 16.40
C TYR A 199 2.51 -2.57 16.82
N SER A 200 3.72 -2.88 16.34
CA SER A 200 4.39 -4.19 16.48
C SER A 200 4.46 -4.72 17.92
N ASP A 201 4.85 -3.86 18.86
CA ASP A 201 5.03 -4.15 20.29
C ASP A 201 4.19 -3.19 21.16
N ALA A 202 3.09 -2.71 20.59
CA ALA A 202 2.16 -1.80 21.23
C ALA A 202 1.15 -2.54 22.12
N SER A 203 0.28 -1.79 22.80
CA SER A 203 -0.81 -2.38 23.58
C SER A 203 -1.90 -2.97 22.68
N ASP A 204 -2.72 -3.85 23.25
CA ASP A 204 -3.84 -4.47 22.53
C ASP A 204 -4.79 -3.41 21.96
N GLU A 205 -5.00 -2.28 22.64
CA GLU A 205 -5.84 -1.18 22.16
C GLU A 205 -5.29 -0.53 20.88
N VAL A 206 -3.97 -0.39 20.77
CA VAL A 206 -3.32 0.11 19.55
C VAL A 206 -3.51 -0.89 18.42
N VAL A 207 -3.25 -2.18 18.67
CA VAL A 207 -3.40 -3.24 17.66
C VAL A 207 -4.84 -3.31 17.17
N SER A 208 -5.82 -3.31 18.08
CA SER A 208 -7.25 -3.31 17.74
C SER A 208 -7.67 -2.08 16.93
N ALA A 209 -7.08 -0.91 17.18
CA ALA A 209 -7.36 0.29 16.39
C ALA A 209 -6.89 0.15 14.92
N TYR A 210 -5.71 -0.46 14.72
CA TYR A 210 -5.19 -0.79 13.39
C TYR A 210 -6.02 -1.86 12.68
N GLU A 211 -6.38 -2.94 13.40
CA GLU A 211 -7.27 -4.00 12.90
C GLU A 211 -8.61 -3.44 12.43
N ALA A 212 -9.24 -2.57 13.23
CA ALA A 212 -10.53 -1.96 12.92
C ALA A 212 -10.45 -1.08 11.67
N GLN A 213 -9.40 -0.26 11.53
CA GLN A 213 -9.21 0.59 10.35
C GLN A 213 -9.00 -0.25 9.08
N ASN A 214 -8.18 -1.29 9.15
CA ASN A 214 -7.97 -2.21 8.02
C ASN A 214 -9.27 -2.95 7.64
N ALA A 215 -10.08 -3.38 8.61
CA ALA A 215 -11.34 -4.05 8.33
C ALA A 215 -12.33 -3.13 7.59
N GLU A 216 -12.43 -1.86 7.99
CA GLU A 216 -13.24 -0.84 7.32
C GLU A 216 -12.73 -0.57 5.89
N ASP A 217 -11.41 -0.46 5.74
CA ASP A 217 -10.75 -0.22 4.46
C ASP A 217 -10.96 -1.37 3.48
N MET A 218 -10.84 -2.62 3.94
CA MET A 218 -11.11 -3.80 3.11
C MET A 218 -12.57 -3.91 2.69
N GLU A 219 -13.51 -3.57 3.57
CA GLU A 219 -14.94 -3.52 3.22
C GLU A 219 -15.20 -2.50 2.11
N ARG A 220 -14.65 -1.28 2.24
CA ARG A 220 -14.77 -0.22 1.24
C ARG A 220 -14.12 -0.61 -0.09
N PHE A 221 -12.91 -1.17 -0.03
CA PHE A 221 -12.19 -1.63 -1.20
C PHE A 221 -13.00 -2.67 -1.98
N LEU A 222 -13.41 -3.77 -1.32
CA LEU A 222 -14.18 -4.84 -1.96
C LEU A 222 -15.53 -4.31 -2.48
N HIS A 223 -16.22 -3.47 -1.72
CA HIS A 223 -17.48 -2.87 -2.14
C HIS A 223 -17.35 -2.00 -3.41
N ALA A 224 -16.27 -1.22 -3.53
CA ALA A 224 -15.99 -0.43 -4.72
C ALA A 224 -15.66 -1.33 -5.92
N ARG A 225 -14.78 -2.32 -5.74
CA ARG A 225 -14.40 -3.26 -6.81
C ARG A 225 -15.57 -4.07 -7.33
N ALA A 226 -16.48 -4.49 -6.46
CA ALA A 226 -17.65 -5.29 -6.83
C ALA A 226 -18.61 -4.54 -7.77
N GLN A 227 -18.59 -3.21 -7.76
CA GLN A 227 -19.39 -2.40 -8.68
C GLN A 227 -18.70 -2.21 -10.03
N GLU A 228 -17.38 -2.19 -10.04
CA GLU A 228 -16.55 -1.78 -11.17
C GLU A 228 -16.14 -2.94 -12.06
N ILE A 229 -15.99 -4.13 -11.47
CA ILE A 229 -15.64 -5.33 -12.20
C ILE A 229 -16.84 -5.87 -13.00
N VAL A 230 -16.58 -6.43 -14.17
CA VAL A 230 -17.59 -7.19 -14.93
C VAL A 230 -17.85 -8.55 -14.25
N SER A 231 -19.05 -9.11 -14.48
CA SER A 231 -19.33 -10.49 -14.06
C SER A 231 -18.40 -11.48 -14.76
N GLY A 232 -17.85 -12.43 -13.99
CA GLY A 232 -16.82 -13.38 -14.43
C GLY A 232 -15.41 -12.81 -14.50
N GLY A 233 -15.25 -11.54 -14.10
CA GLY A 233 -13.95 -10.86 -14.03
C GLY A 233 -13.10 -11.42 -12.91
N LEU A 234 -11.80 -11.10 -12.93
CA LEU A 234 -10.84 -11.63 -11.97
C LEU A 234 -10.12 -10.50 -11.23
N MET A 235 -9.83 -10.69 -9.95
CA MET A 235 -8.89 -9.85 -9.21
C MET A 235 -7.69 -10.66 -8.77
N VAL A 236 -6.49 -10.11 -8.94
CA VAL A 236 -5.21 -10.75 -8.66
C VAL A 236 -4.43 -9.87 -7.70
N PHE A 237 -4.19 -10.34 -6.47
CA PHE A 237 -3.54 -9.54 -5.44
C PHE A 237 -2.27 -10.18 -4.92
N PHE A 238 -1.21 -9.37 -4.74
CA PHE A 238 -0.02 -9.71 -3.97
C PHE A 238 -0.03 -8.90 -2.67
N ILE A 239 -0.29 -9.58 -1.56
CA ILE A 239 -0.48 -8.92 -0.27
C ILE A 239 0.61 -9.43 0.68
N PRO A 240 1.61 -8.60 1.05
CA PRO A 240 2.47 -8.95 2.16
C PRO A 240 1.61 -8.95 3.43
N GLY A 241 1.73 -10.01 4.20
CA GLY A 241 0.89 -10.23 5.36
C GLY A 241 1.59 -11.05 6.41
N ARG A 242 0.80 -11.41 7.42
CA ARG A 242 1.25 -12.13 8.60
C ARG A 242 0.85 -13.61 8.47
N PRO A 243 1.78 -14.57 8.68
CA PRO A 243 1.40 -15.97 8.74
C PRO A 243 0.43 -16.22 9.89
N ASP A 244 -0.59 -17.06 9.67
CA ASP A 244 -1.62 -17.32 10.66
C ASP A 244 -1.02 -17.84 11.98
N GLY A 245 -1.53 -17.35 13.12
CA GLY A 245 -1.02 -17.69 14.45
C GLY A 245 0.31 -17.04 14.83
N THR A 246 0.96 -16.28 13.95
CA THR A 246 2.18 -15.52 14.29
C THR A 246 1.78 -14.21 14.99
N PRO A 247 2.37 -13.85 16.14
CA PRO A 247 2.14 -12.54 16.75
C PRO A 247 2.63 -11.39 15.86
N HIS A 248 1.98 -10.21 15.92
CA HIS A 248 2.42 -9.04 15.16
C HIS A 248 3.87 -8.63 15.46
N SER A 249 4.31 -8.78 16.72
CA SER A 249 5.69 -8.52 17.15
C SER A 249 6.76 -9.40 16.49
N HIS A 250 6.37 -10.56 15.95
CA HIS A 250 7.29 -11.50 15.27
C HIS A 250 7.19 -11.42 13.74
N THR A 251 6.37 -10.50 13.22
CA THR A 251 6.18 -10.31 11.79
C THR A 251 7.32 -9.46 11.23
N LEU A 252 7.96 -9.89 10.16
CA LEU A 252 9.18 -9.24 9.64
C LEU A 252 8.99 -7.75 9.29
N PRO A 253 7.97 -7.34 8.50
CA PRO A 253 7.67 -5.91 8.29
C PRO A 253 7.49 -5.10 9.58
N ASN A 254 6.83 -5.70 10.58
CA ASN A 254 6.59 -5.08 11.89
C ASN A 254 7.90 -4.83 12.64
N VAL A 255 8.81 -5.81 12.65
CA VAL A 255 10.15 -5.69 13.24
C VAL A 255 10.93 -4.57 12.54
N ILE A 256 10.91 -4.54 11.21
CA ILE A 256 11.61 -3.54 10.38
C ILE A 256 11.14 -2.11 10.70
N TYR A 257 9.83 -1.89 10.87
CA TYR A 257 9.29 -0.58 11.27
C TYR A 257 9.57 -0.25 12.74
N GLN A 258 9.62 -1.24 13.64
CA GLN A 258 10.00 -1.02 15.04
C GLN A 258 11.44 -0.54 15.15
N ILE A 259 12.37 -1.13 14.38
CA ILE A 259 13.77 -0.67 14.31
C ILE A 259 13.84 0.78 13.84
N LEU A 260 13.05 1.15 12.82
CA LEU A 260 12.99 2.53 12.32
C LEU A 260 12.47 3.51 13.37
N GLY A 261 11.42 3.12 14.10
CA GLY A 261 10.91 3.89 15.25
C GLY A 261 11.97 4.07 16.35
N SER A 262 12.75 3.04 16.63
CA SER A 262 13.85 3.13 17.62
C SER A 262 14.93 4.12 17.19
N CYS A 263 15.20 4.27 15.88
CA CYS A 263 16.12 5.27 15.36
C CYS A 263 15.61 6.68 15.62
N LEU A 264 14.32 6.94 15.38
CA LEU A 264 13.71 8.23 15.69
C LEU A 264 13.80 8.57 17.19
N MET A 265 13.57 7.59 18.07
CA MET A 265 13.72 7.79 19.51
C MET A 265 15.17 8.08 19.91
N ASP A 266 16.16 7.46 19.26
CA ASP A 266 17.57 7.80 19.49
C ASP A 266 17.92 9.21 19.02
N LEU A 267 17.39 9.64 17.88
CA LEU A 267 17.54 11.02 17.40
C LEU A 267 16.83 12.02 18.33
N ALA A 268 15.68 11.65 18.90
CA ALA A 268 14.98 12.48 19.87
C ALA A 268 15.78 12.65 21.17
N ARG A 269 16.38 11.58 21.70
CA ARG A 269 17.29 11.65 22.86
C ARG A 269 18.51 12.52 22.63
N LYS A 270 18.98 12.63 21.38
CA LYS A 270 20.08 13.51 20.97
C LYS A 270 19.64 14.96 20.73
N GLY A 271 18.34 15.25 20.77
CA GLY A 271 17.78 16.56 20.45
C GLY A 271 17.77 16.92 18.96
N VAL A 272 17.97 15.94 18.07
CA VAL A 272 17.89 16.13 16.60
C VAL A 272 16.44 16.19 16.13
N VAL A 273 15.56 15.44 16.79
CA VAL A 273 14.11 15.40 16.54
C VAL A 273 13.36 15.73 17.83
N ASP A 274 12.21 16.38 17.73
CA ASP A 274 11.30 16.57 18.85
C ASP A 274 10.58 15.25 19.19
N GLU A 275 10.66 14.78 20.43
CA GLU A 275 9.97 13.57 20.89
C GLU A 275 8.46 13.67 20.66
N GLU A 276 7.85 14.86 20.79
CA GLU A 276 6.42 15.05 20.52
C GLU A 276 6.05 14.79 19.06
N LYS A 277 6.98 15.04 18.12
CA LYS A 277 6.78 14.72 16.70
C LYS A 277 6.82 13.21 16.45
N VAL A 278 7.60 12.47 17.24
CA VAL A 278 7.62 11.00 17.18
C VAL A 278 6.33 10.44 17.78
N ASP A 279 5.91 10.94 18.95
CA ASP A 279 4.70 10.53 19.66
C ASP A 279 3.40 10.74 18.88
N SER A 280 3.39 11.68 17.92
CA SER A 280 2.23 12.01 17.09
C SER A 280 2.29 11.36 15.69
N PHE A 281 3.35 10.63 15.39
CA PHE A 281 3.58 10.04 14.08
C PHE A 281 3.31 8.54 14.08
N ASN A 282 2.50 8.06 13.14
CA ASN A 282 2.18 6.65 13.00
C ASN A 282 2.16 6.27 11.51
N ILE A 283 2.68 5.10 11.17
CA ILE A 283 2.64 4.56 9.81
C ILE A 283 1.26 3.92 9.60
N ALA A 284 0.55 4.33 8.55
CA ALA A 284 -0.76 3.79 8.15
C ALA A 284 -0.60 2.50 7.32
N ASN A 285 -0.05 1.46 7.93
CA ASN A 285 0.11 0.15 7.30
C ASN A 285 -0.43 -0.95 8.23
N TYR A 286 -0.99 -2.02 7.69
CA TYR A 286 -1.45 -3.16 8.48
C TYR A 286 -1.19 -4.49 7.78
N LEU A 287 -0.53 -5.39 8.49
CA LEU A 287 -0.14 -6.72 8.02
C LEU A 287 -1.22 -7.72 8.42
N MET A 288 -2.28 -7.77 7.63
CA MET A 288 -3.38 -8.72 7.84
C MET A 288 -2.90 -10.16 7.68
N SER A 289 -3.49 -11.07 8.44
CA SER A 289 -3.39 -12.51 8.21
C SER A 289 -4.29 -12.94 7.07
N SER A 290 -4.09 -14.17 6.60
CA SER A 290 -4.93 -14.69 5.53
C SER A 290 -6.37 -14.89 5.97
N LYS A 291 -6.56 -15.30 7.23
CA LYS A 291 -7.88 -15.50 7.80
C LYS A 291 -8.66 -14.20 7.91
N GLU A 292 -7.99 -13.09 8.23
CA GLU A 292 -8.61 -11.77 8.23
C GLU A 292 -9.09 -11.36 6.83
N LEU A 293 -8.30 -11.68 5.80
CA LEU A 293 -8.66 -11.44 4.41
C LEU A 293 -9.82 -12.33 3.94
N GLU A 294 -9.79 -13.62 4.25
CA GLU A 294 -10.87 -14.59 3.98
C GLU A 294 -12.18 -14.11 4.62
N ASN A 295 -12.14 -13.75 5.90
CA ASN A 295 -13.30 -13.19 6.61
C ASN A 295 -13.81 -11.88 5.98
N ALA A 296 -12.93 -11.05 5.41
CA ALA A 296 -13.34 -9.81 4.73
C ALA A 296 -14.08 -10.12 3.41
N VAL A 297 -13.59 -11.08 2.64
CA VAL A 297 -14.23 -11.53 1.39
C VAL A 297 -15.58 -12.20 1.67
N GLU A 298 -15.62 -13.12 2.64
CA GLU A 298 -16.86 -13.80 3.05
C GLU A 298 -17.94 -12.82 3.53
N ARG A 299 -17.56 -11.85 4.39
CA ARG A 299 -18.49 -10.81 4.87
C ARG A 299 -19.01 -9.93 3.74
N ASN A 300 -18.18 -9.62 2.75
CA ASN A 300 -18.59 -8.82 1.61
C ASN A 300 -19.57 -9.59 0.71
N GLY A 301 -19.34 -10.90 0.51
CA GLY A 301 -20.26 -11.79 -0.20
C GLY A 301 -20.43 -11.48 -1.70
N ARG A 302 -19.55 -10.69 -2.30
CA ARG A 302 -19.57 -10.32 -3.73
C ARG A 302 -18.50 -11.03 -4.57
N PHE A 303 -17.61 -11.77 -3.92
CA PHE A 303 -16.51 -12.46 -4.57
C PHE A 303 -16.31 -13.84 -3.96
N SER A 304 -15.75 -14.77 -4.73
CA SER A 304 -15.28 -16.07 -4.22
C SER A 304 -13.76 -16.14 -4.27
N ILE A 305 -13.17 -16.87 -3.32
CA ILE A 305 -11.73 -17.11 -3.29
C ILE A 305 -11.43 -18.34 -4.15
N GLU A 306 -10.86 -18.13 -5.33
CA GLU A 306 -10.64 -19.20 -6.31
C GLU A 306 -9.31 -19.91 -6.13
N ARG A 307 -8.28 -19.17 -5.71
CA ARG A 307 -6.95 -19.70 -5.44
C ARG A 307 -6.21 -18.78 -4.49
N ARG A 308 -5.44 -19.40 -3.60
CA ARG A 308 -4.47 -18.74 -2.73
C ARG A 308 -3.16 -19.50 -2.79
N GLU A 309 -2.08 -18.77 -3.00
CA GLU A 309 -0.72 -19.31 -2.98
C GLU A 309 0.14 -18.47 -2.03
N ASN A 310 1.03 -19.13 -1.29
CA ASN A 310 2.05 -18.45 -0.52
C ASN A 310 3.35 -18.45 -1.33
N LEU A 311 3.98 -17.29 -1.51
CA LEU A 311 5.24 -17.19 -2.25
C LEU A 311 6.46 -17.52 -1.37
N ASP A 312 6.43 -18.64 -0.64
CA ASP A 312 7.47 -18.99 0.34
C ASP A 312 8.86 -19.18 -0.31
N HIS A 313 8.89 -19.73 -1.53
CA HIS A 313 10.12 -19.91 -2.31
C HIS A 313 10.79 -18.57 -2.68
N PHE A 314 10.01 -17.51 -2.86
CA PHE A 314 10.54 -16.18 -3.14
C PHE A 314 11.29 -15.61 -1.92
N PHE A 315 10.75 -15.79 -0.71
CA PHE A 315 11.41 -15.36 0.52
C PHE A 315 12.75 -16.08 0.77
N ALA A 316 12.84 -17.37 0.45
CA ALA A 316 14.08 -18.15 0.64
C ALA A 316 15.26 -17.56 -0.16
N HIS A 317 14.97 -17.01 -1.33
CA HIS A 317 15.96 -16.41 -2.24
C HIS A 317 16.04 -14.89 -2.15
N ASP A 318 15.33 -14.27 -1.21
CA ASP A 318 15.36 -12.83 -1.07
C ASP A 318 16.75 -12.35 -0.61
N THR A 319 17.35 -11.47 -1.41
CA THR A 319 18.63 -10.84 -1.14
C THR A 319 18.47 -9.51 -0.42
N VAL A 320 17.29 -8.90 -0.45
CA VAL A 320 17.06 -7.59 0.16
C VAL A 320 16.99 -7.70 1.68
N TYR A 321 16.16 -8.60 2.24
CA TYR A 321 16.12 -8.78 3.70
C TYR A 321 17.43 -9.32 4.30
N LYS A 322 18.30 -9.92 3.48
CA LYS A 322 19.63 -10.40 3.89
C LYS A 322 20.71 -9.32 3.84
N SER A 323 20.41 -8.13 3.30
CA SER A 323 21.34 -7.01 3.22
C SER A 323 20.75 -5.80 3.95
N PRO A 324 21.28 -5.44 5.13
CA PRO A 324 20.82 -4.27 5.88
C PRO A 324 20.77 -2.98 5.05
N GLN A 325 21.77 -2.77 4.17
CA GLN A 325 21.87 -1.57 3.35
C GLN A 325 20.84 -1.54 2.21
N LEU A 326 20.58 -2.67 1.55
CA LEU A 326 19.53 -2.75 0.53
C LEU A 326 18.16 -2.57 1.17
N LEU A 327 17.93 -3.19 2.34
CA LEU A 327 16.70 -3.04 3.09
C LEU A 327 16.46 -1.60 3.52
N ALA A 328 17.48 -0.93 4.10
CA ALA A 328 17.39 0.49 4.46
C ALA A 328 17.04 1.37 3.25
N SER A 329 17.64 1.09 2.08
CA SER A 329 17.38 1.84 0.85
C SER A 329 15.96 1.61 0.31
N GLN A 330 15.46 0.38 0.36
CA GLN A 330 14.07 0.06 -0.01
C GLN A 330 13.05 0.76 0.91
N ILE A 331 13.27 0.71 2.22
CA ILE A 331 12.38 1.35 3.19
C ILE A 331 12.43 2.87 3.01
N ARG A 332 13.62 3.47 2.80
CA ARG A 332 13.76 4.89 2.46
C ARG A 332 12.96 5.25 1.22
N ALA A 333 13.12 4.50 0.14
CA ALA A 333 12.40 4.78 -1.11
C ALA A 333 10.87 4.67 -0.96
N SER A 334 10.39 3.89 -0.01
CA SER A 334 8.96 3.71 0.26
C SER A 334 8.38 4.78 1.20
N LEU A 335 9.16 5.26 2.17
CA LEU A 335 8.68 6.08 3.29
C LEU A 335 9.21 7.52 3.31
N GLU A 336 10.20 7.87 2.47
CA GLU A 336 10.89 9.17 2.57
C GLU A 336 9.92 10.36 2.53
N GLY A 337 8.92 10.34 1.66
CA GLY A 337 7.94 11.43 1.56
C GLY A 337 7.16 11.64 2.87
N LEU A 338 6.79 10.56 3.54
CA LEU A 338 6.08 10.58 4.82
C LEU A 338 6.97 11.14 5.94
N PHE A 339 8.23 10.70 6.01
CA PHE A 339 9.16 11.17 7.04
C PHE A 339 9.58 12.62 6.83
N LYS A 340 9.84 12.99 5.58
CA LYS A 340 10.15 14.37 5.17
C LYS A 340 9.10 15.36 5.66
N GLN A 341 7.83 15.01 5.49
CA GLN A 341 6.73 15.91 5.86
C GLN A 341 6.67 16.14 7.37
N GLN A 342 6.81 15.08 8.18
CA GLN A 342 6.69 15.17 9.63
C GLN A 342 7.95 15.77 10.28
N PHE A 343 9.12 15.33 9.84
CA PHE A 343 10.38 15.56 10.53
C PHE A 343 11.32 16.54 9.81
N GLY A 344 11.06 16.85 8.54
CA GLY A 344 11.94 17.68 7.71
C GLY A 344 12.87 16.85 6.82
N ASP A 345 13.46 17.51 5.82
CA ASP A 345 14.41 16.91 4.89
C ASP A 345 15.76 16.63 5.57
N GLU A 346 16.13 17.50 6.51
CA GLU A 346 17.43 17.58 7.16
C GLU A 346 17.79 16.33 7.97
N ILE A 347 16.79 15.57 8.43
CA ILE A 347 16.99 14.37 9.25
C ILE A 347 17.11 13.08 8.44
N LEU A 348 16.76 13.10 7.15
CA LEU A 348 16.58 11.87 6.37
C LEU A 348 17.89 11.08 6.22
N ASP A 349 18.99 11.76 5.92
CA ASP A 349 20.28 11.09 5.74
C ASP A 349 20.76 10.48 7.06
N GLU A 350 20.75 11.25 8.15
CA GLU A 350 21.15 10.74 9.48
C GLU A 350 20.24 9.59 9.95
N LEU A 351 18.93 9.71 9.75
CA LEU A 351 17.96 8.67 10.11
C LEU A 351 18.24 7.37 9.36
N PHE A 352 18.39 7.41 8.03
CA PHE A 352 18.54 6.18 7.24
C PHE A 352 19.96 5.59 7.33
N GLU A 353 20.98 6.40 7.64
CA GLU A 353 22.30 5.88 8.02
C GLU A 353 22.25 5.15 9.38
N LEU A 354 21.61 5.74 10.38
CA LEU A 354 21.41 5.09 11.69
C LEU A 354 20.57 3.82 11.55
N TYR A 355 19.54 3.86 10.71
CA TYR A 355 18.67 2.73 10.43
C TYR A 355 19.43 1.56 9.81
N GLY A 356 20.28 1.82 8.81
CA GLY A 356 21.15 0.78 8.23
C GLY A 356 22.06 0.13 9.26
N LYS A 357 22.65 0.91 10.17
CA LYS A 357 23.49 0.39 11.27
C LYS A 357 22.69 -0.49 12.24
N LYS A 358 21.49 -0.04 12.66
CA LYS A 358 20.65 -0.85 13.55
C LYS A 358 20.15 -2.13 12.91
N LEU A 359 19.84 -2.12 11.61
CA LEU A 359 19.48 -3.32 10.87
C LEU A 359 20.63 -4.34 10.86
N GLU A 360 21.87 -3.87 10.72
CA GLU A 360 23.07 -4.71 10.80
C GLU A 360 23.28 -5.27 12.21
N GLU A 361 23.16 -4.43 13.25
CA GLU A 361 23.26 -4.86 14.66
C GLU A 361 22.17 -5.88 15.05
N GLN A 362 20.98 -5.78 14.45
CA GLN A 362 19.81 -6.60 14.77
C GLN A 362 19.46 -7.60 13.67
N GLN A 363 20.43 -7.96 12.82
CA GLN A 363 20.21 -8.81 11.66
C GLN A 363 19.59 -10.17 12.02
N SER A 364 19.97 -10.78 13.15
CA SER A 364 19.40 -12.06 13.60
C SER A 364 17.90 -11.98 13.92
N MET A 365 17.42 -10.82 14.40
CA MET A 365 16.00 -10.58 14.64
C MET A 365 15.25 -10.39 13.31
N VAL A 366 15.86 -9.72 12.34
CA VAL A 366 15.31 -9.57 10.99
C VAL A 366 15.22 -10.94 10.30
N GLU A 367 16.27 -11.76 10.38
CA GLU A 367 16.29 -13.09 9.75
C GLU A 367 15.33 -14.11 10.40
N SER A 368 15.00 -13.93 11.68
CA SER A 368 14.02 -14.77 12.39
C SER A 368 12.58 -14.28 12.25
N GLY A 369 12.38 -13.06 11.75
CA GLY A 369 11.06 -12.49 11.48
C GLY A 369 10.31 -13.29 10.42
N LYS A 370 9.00 -13.50 10.64
CA LYS A 370 8.16 -14.26 9.71
C LYS A 370 7.35 -13.31 8.83
N ALA A 371 7.25 -13.61 7.55
CA ALA A 371 6.35 -12.93 6.63
C ALA A 371 5.85 -13.90 5.58
N VAL A 372 4.73 -13.53 4.95
CA VAL A 372 4.17 -14.22 3.79
C VAL A 372 3.70 -13.19 2.79
N VAL A 373 3.78 -13.52 1.50
CA VAL A 373 3.10 -12.77 0.44
C VAL A 373 2.01 -13.70 -0.07
N PHE A 374 0.77 -13.30 0.16
CA PHE A 374 -0.40 -13.98 -0.37
C PHE A 374 -0.56 -13.57 -1.81
N LEU A 375 -0.56 -14.55 -2.72
CA LEU A 375 -1.12 -14.39 -4.05
C LEU A 375 -2.56 -14.87 -4.01
N LEU A 376 -3.51 -13.96 -4.21
CA LEU A 376 -4.95 -14.23 -4.11
C LEU A 376 -5.63 -13.99 -5.44
N PHE A 377 -6.52 -14.91 -5.82
CA PHE A 377 -7.40 -14.82 -6.97
C PHE A 377 -8.85 -14.78 -6.51
N LEU A 378 -9.55 -13.70 -6.85
CA LEU A 378 -10.97 -13.51 -6.56
C LEU A 378 -11.77 -13.44 -7.85
N ASP A 379 -12.88 -14.18 -7.94
CA ASP A 379 -13.84 -14.06 -9.03
C ASP A 379 -15.09 -13.26 -8.60
N ALA A 380 -15.80 -12.67 -9.57
CA ALA A 380 -16.92 -11.75 -9.36
C ALA A 380 -18.23 -12.16 -10.04
#